data_AF-A0A2V8MTH5-F1
#
_entry.id   AF-A0A2V8MTH5-F1
#
_cell.length_a   1.000
_cell.length_b   1.000
_cell.length_c   1.000
_cell.angle_alpha   90.00
_cell.angle_beta   90.00
_cell.angle_gamma   90.00
#
_symmetry.space_group_name_H-M   'P 1'
#
loop_
_entity.id
_entity.type
_entity.pdbx_description
1 polymer ?
#
loop_
_entity_poly.entity_id
_entity_poly.type
_entity_poly.pdbx_seq_one_letter_code
_entity_poly.pdbx_strand_id
1 'polypeptide(L)'
;MRYGVLAFVLPTGVLACAHTCDAQVFLTEEQAVRSLFGNAHIARQETPVTEEDRQALMKAAGLRFPESSFTFLVAEQDQRPLGYALVLNEIGKSEPITFMVAVSPEHRVIDILVMVFRENRGSEVRETRFLRQFKGKRPGDALAVNGDIVNYSGATLSSKAIAHGVKRALALVKHFYPMTKTSQAVQPAFMLPASPVLAAPGVYRQVRYLMGTLCEVRVDCRSSAHATVAMSASFSEIRRLEKIFSAYDPSSELSYVNREAFNAPVPVSDDFWALTRSAIRYARATDGAVDVTVGPLVRGREAALQSIGSGKISMDPAARTVRFTTAGMEMDFGGLAKGYAAARATKILGRWEIPSGLVNLGGSSIVTTPGGRNWLVGVADPSSPQQYAAIVVAQPGTAVSCSGVYERCHIFDPRTGLPLDGLRSAVAITKSAVLGEVLSKQLLLQSTYQQSAHEYLRLFGSLEHPTVLESNFCETAIFTRHQEVES
;
A
#
# COMPACT_ATOMS: atom_id res chain seq x y z
N MET A 1 -53.16 50.10 6.89
CA MET A 1 -53.06 48.63 6.73
C MET A 1 -52.13 48.29 5.57
N ARG A 2 -50.87 47.96 5.86
CA ARG A 2 -49.97 47.22 4.96
C ARG A 2 -49.04 46.40 5.87
N TYR A 3 -49.25 45.09 5.91
CA TYR A 3 -48.39 44.13 6.63
C TYR A 3 -47.14 43.89 5.79
N GLY A 4 -45.96 44.12 6.37
CA GLY A 4 -44.68 43.68 5.82
C GLY A 4 -44.28 42.35 6.47
N VAL A 5 -44.14 41.31 5.67
CA VAL A 5 -43.61 40.00 6.10
C VAL A 5 -42.09 40.01 5.89
N LEU A 6 -41.34 39.93 7.00
CA LEU A 6 -39.90 39.73 7.01
C LEU A 6 -39.64 38.22 6.85
N ALA A 7 -39.06 37.80 5.72
CA ALA A 7 -38.63 36.42 5.52
C ALA A 7 -37.20 36.23 6.05
N PHE A 8 -37.06 35.55 7.18
CA PHE A 8 -35.80 35.00 7.67
C PHE A 8 -35.46 33.75 6.85
N VAL A 9 -34.38 33.81 6.06
CA VAL A 9 -33.78 32.61 5.45
C VAL A 9 -32.74 32.07 6.42
N LEU A 10 -33.09 30.99 7.14
CA LEU A 10 -32.14 30.16 7.86
C LEU A 10 -31.35 29.33 6.84
N PRO A 11 -30.00 29.29 6.88
CA PRO A 11 -29.26 28.34 6.10
C PRO A 11 -29.41 26.96 6.76
N THR A 12 -30.09 26.05 6.07
CA THR A 12 -30.10 24.63 6.38
C THR A 12 -28.69 24.07 6.17
N GLY A 13 -27.93 23.97 7.26
CA GLY A 13 -26.66 23.26 7.28
C GLY A 13 -26.88 21.78 6.94
N VAL A 14 -26.41 21.38 5.76
CA VAL A 14 -26.24 19.96 5.42
C VAL A 14 -25.04 19.47 6.23
N LEU A 15 -25.32 18.85 7.38
CA LEU A 15 -24.37 18.01 8.10
C LEU A 15 -24.03 16.80 7.22
N ALA A 16 -22.98 16.94 6.41
CA ALA A 16 -22.33 15.79 5.81
C ALA A 16 -21.49 15.11 6.90
N CYS A 17 -22.04 14.07 7.53
CA CYS A 17 -21.27 13.18 8.39
C CYS A 17 -20.12 12.55 7.58
N ALA A 18 -18.91 13.07 7.77
CA ALA A 18 -17.69 12.47 7.26
C ALA A 18 -17.36 11.22 8.08
N HIS A 19 -17.87 10.06 7.65
CA HIS A 19 -17.38 8.78 8.13
C HIS A 19 -16.10 8.42 7.36
N THR A 20 -14.96 8.50 8.03
CA THR A 20 -13.66 7.99 7.58
C THR A 20 -13.74 6.45 7.50
N CYS A 21 -13.33 5.86 6.37
CA CYS A 21 -13.37 4.41 6.19
C CYS A 21 -12.05 3.82 6.69
N ASP A 22 -12.05 3.27 7.91
CA ASP A 22 -10.93 2.49 8.41
C ASP A 22 -10.85 1.15 7.67
N ALA A 23 -9.64 0.74 7.27
CA ALA A 23 -9.39 -0.62 6.84
C ALA A 23 -9.61 -1.56 8.04
N GLN A 24 -10.61 -2.42 7.95
CA GLN A 24 -10.90 -3.41 8.98
C GLN A 24 -10.00 -4.61 8.80
N VAL A 25 -8.98 -4.74 9.65
CA VAL A 25 -8.12 -5.92 9.73
C VAL A 25 -8.76 -6.92 10.69
N PHE A 26 -9.21 -8.06 10.16
CA PHE A 26 -9.84 -9.11 10.94
C PHE A 26 -8.85 -10.19 11.37
N LEU A 27 -7.92 -10.55 10.50
CA LEU A 27 -6.95 -11.62 10.73
C LEU A 27 -5.60 -11.29 10.08
N THR A 28 -4.52 -11.54 10.80
CA THR A 28 -3.17 -11.64 10.21
C THR A 28 -3.01 -12.95 9.43
N GLU A 29 -2.02 -13.03 8.55
CA GLU A 29 -1.75 -14.26 7.79
C GLU A 29 -1.43 -15.44 8.72
N GLU A 30 -0.65 -15.20 9.78
CA GLU A 30 -0.29 -16.22 10.77
C GLU A 30 -1.52 -16.71 11.55
N GLN A 31 -2.42 -15.81 11.96
CA GLN A 31 -3.69 -16.18 12.60
C GLN A 31 -4.61 -16.96 11.64
N ALA A 32 -4.68 -16.56 10.37
CA ALA A 32 -5.49 -17.24 9.37
C ALA A 32 -4.98 -18.66 9.10
N VAL A 33 -3.67 -18.82 8.91
CA VAL A 33 -3.02 -20.13 8.73
C VAL A 33 -3.24 -21.03 9.94
N ARG A 34 -3.06 -20.51 11.16
CA ARG A 34 -3.28 -21.28 12.38
C ARG A 34 -4.74 -21.69 12.55
N SER A 35 -5.68 -20.85 12.14
CA SER A 35 -7.11 -21.17 12.13
C SER A 35 -7.45 -22.29 11.13
N LEU A 36 -6.79 -22.31 9.97
CA LEU A 36 -7.08 -23.27 8.89
C LEU A 36 -6.38 -24.62 9.06
N PHE A 37 -5.12 -24.61 9.51
CA PHE A 37 -4.25 -25.79 9.53
C PHE A 37 -3.68 -26.11 10.92
N GLY A 38 -4.12 -25.42 11.97
CA GLY A 38 -3.64 -25.67 13.33
C GLY A 38 -2.14 -25.42 13.47
N ASN A 39 -1.41 -26.41 13.99
CA ASN A 39 0.04 -26.35 14.20
C ASN A 39 0.84 -27.04 13.07
N ALA A 40 0.23 -27.23 11.89
CA ALA A 40 0.92 -27.81 10.74
C ALA A 40 2.19 -27.02 10.37
N HIS A 41 3.18 -27.71 9.79
CA HIS A 41 4.32 -27.04 9.19
C HIS A 41 3.88 -26.37 7.89
N ILE A 42 4.25 -25.11 7.70
CA ILE A 42 3.81 -24.31 6.55
C ILE A 42 5.03 -23.92 5.72
N ALA A 43 5.15 -24.54 4.55
CA ALA A 43 6.15 -24.15 3.56
C ALA A 43 5.57 -23.05 2.64
N ARG A 44 6.31 -21.95 2.48
CA ARG A 44 5.96 -20.94 1.47
C ARG A 44 6.62 -21.30 0.15
N GLN A 45 5.82 -21.53 -0.87
CA GLN A 45 6.30 -21.82 -2.21
C GLN A 45 5.85 -20.71 -3.16
N GLU A 46 6.81 -19.93 -3.65
CA GLU A 46 6.55 -19.00 -4.75
C GLU A 46 6.65 -19.73 -6.08
N THR A 47 5.56 -19.73 -6.83
CA THR A 47 5.45 -20.42 -8.11
C THR A 47 5.31 -19.37 -9.21
N PRO A 48 6.30 -19.22 -10.11
CA PRO A 48 6.17 -18.34 -11.27
C PRO A 48 5.10 -18.86 -12.23
N VAL A 49 4.43 -17.95 -12.93
CA VAL A 49 3.39 -18.27 -13.92
C VAL A 49 3.96 -18.02 -15.31
N THR A 50 4.20 -19.09 -16.04
CA THR A 50 4.66 -19.04 -17.43
C THR A 50 3.52 -18.67 -18.38
N GLU A 51 3.85 -18.33 -19.62
CA GLU A 51 2.82 -18.06 -20.63
C GLU A 51 1.98 -19.29 -20.96
N GLU A 52 2.59 -20.49 -20.92
CA GLU A 52 1.88 -21.75 -21.06
C GLU A 52 0.88 -21.97 -19.92
N ASP A 53 1.27 -21.68 -18.69
CA ASP A 53 0.38 -21.74 -17.53
C ASP A 53 -0.81 -20.78 -17.70
N ARG A 54 -0.58 -19.55 -18.20
CA ARG A 54 -1.66 -18.59 -18.45
C ARG A 54 -2.66 -19.12 -19.48
N GLN A 55 -2.17 -19.70 -20.57
CA GLN A 55 -3.03 -20.28 -21.60
C GLN A 55 -3.83 -21.47 -21.07
N ALA A 56 -3.19 -22.35 -20.29
CA ALA A 56 -3.83 -23.50 -19.67
C ALA A 56 -4.92 -23.08 -18.67
N LEU A 57 -4.62 -22.12 -17.78
CA LEU A 57 -5.56 -21.58 -16.80
C LEU A 57 -6.73 -20.84 -17.46
N MET A 58 -6.47 -20.05 -18.52
CA MET A 58 -7.51 -19.38 -19.30
C MET A 58 -8.44 -20.41 -19.97
N LYS A 59 -7.89 -21.46 -20.57
CA LYS A 59 -8.66 -22.55 -21.19
C LYS A 59 -9.47 -23.34 -20.17
N ALA A 60 -8.90 -23.63 -19.00
CA ALA A 60 -9.51 -24.49 -17.99
C ALA A 60 -10.56 -23.78 -17.11
N ALA A 61 -10.35 -22.50 -16.79
CA ALA A 61 -11.20 -21.76 -15.85
C ALA A 61 -11.96 -20.57 -16.48
N GLY A 62 -11.57 -20.15 -17.69
CA GLY A 62 -12.09 -18.93 -18.34
C GLY A 62 -11.69 -17.65 -17.60
N LEU A 63 -10.57 -17.69 -16.87
CA LEU A 63 -10.09 -16.60 -16.02
C LEU A 63 -8.71 -16.13 -16.47
N ARG A 64 -8.45 -14.82 -16.34
CA ARG A 64 -7.14 -14.23 -16.61
C ARG A 64 -6.31 -14.17 -15.33
N PHE A 65 -5.02 -14.46 -15.45
CA PHE A 65 -4.04 -14.43 -14.38
C PHE A 65 -2.89 -13.51 -14.79
N PRO A 66 -3.03 -12.18 -14.62
CA PRO A 66 -2.01 -11.21 -15.00
C PRO A 66 -0.74 -11.27 -14.14
N GLU A 67 -0.79 -11.95 -12.98
CA GLU A 67 0.34 -12.09 -12.08
C GLU A 67 1.49 -12.91 -12.71
N SER A 68 2.72 -12.53 -12.35
CA SER A 68 3.94 -13.24 -12.77
C SER A 68 4.34 -14.39 -11.85
N SER A 69 3.84 -14.40 -10.61
CA SER A 69 3.99 -15.50 -9.65
C SER A 69 2.84 -15.51 -8.64
N PHE A 70 2.61 -16.67 -8.01
CA PHE A 70 1.73 -16.82 -6.84
C PHE A 70 2.49 -17.44 -5.68
N THR A 71 2.21 -16.99 -4.46
CA THR A 71 2.71 -17.64 -3.25
C THR A 71 1.68 -18.62 -2.72
N PHE A 72 2.05 -19.90 -2.69
CA PHE A 72 1.29 -20.97 -2.05
C PHE A 72 1.82 -21.20 -0.63
N LEU A 73 0.91 -21.31 0.32
CA LEU A 73 1.18 -21.79 1.66
C LEU A 73 0.84 -23.28 1.67
N VAL A 74 1.87 -24.12 1.62
CA VAL A 74 1.74 -25.58 1.60
C VAL A 74 1.75 -26.07 3.04
N ALA A 75 0.60 -26.54 3.53
CA ALA A 75 0.47 -27.08 4.87
C ALA A 75 0.77 -28.58 4.85
N GLU A 76 1.73 -29.00 5.67
CA GLU A 76 2.20 -30.37 5.75
C GLU A 76 2.20 -30.87 7.20
N GLN A 77 1.86 -32.15 7.35
CA GLN A 77 2.01 -32.88 8.61
C GLN A 77 2.45 -34.31 8.27
N ASP A 78 3.51 -34.78 8.94
CA ASP A 78 4.07 -36.13 8.74
C ASP A 78 4.38 -36.45 7.25
N GLN A 79 4.98 -35.48 6.55
CA GLN A 79 5.32 -35.54 5.11
C GLN A 79 4.12 -35.75 4.17
N ARG A 80 2.90 -35.47 4.63
CA ARG A 80 1.69 -35.48 3.80
C ARG A 80 1.12 -34.06 3.69
N PRO A 81 0.73 -33.61 2.49
CA PRO A 81 0.07 -32.32 2.34
C PRO A 81 -1.32 -32.38 2.96
N LEU A 82 -1.58 -31.52 3.95
CA LEU A 82 -2.91 -31.29 4.53
C LEU A 82 -3.76 -30.37 3.64
N GLY A 83 -3.11 -29.48 2.90
CA GLY A 83 -3.75 -28.58 1.96
C GLY A 83 -2.86 -27.44 1.53
N TYR A 84 -3.42 -26.61 0.65
CA TYR A 84 -2.76 -25.45 0.05
C TYR A 84 -3.59 -24.22 0.37
N ALA A 85 -2.96 -23.12 0.77
CA ALA A 85 -3.64 -21.85 0.93
C ALA A 85 -3.02 -20.75 0.09
N LEU A 86 -3.87 -19.85 -0.40
CA LEU A 86 -3.47 -18.65 -1.12
C LEU A 86 -4.12 -17.43 -0.47
N VAL A 87 -3.36 -16.36 -0.35
CA VAL A 87 -3.89 -15.03 -0.03
C VAL A 87 -4.18 -14.33 -1.34
N LEU A 88 -5.44 -13.97 -1.55
CA LEU A 88 -5.91 -13.30 -2.75
C LEU A 88 -6.44 -11.91 -2.43
N ASN A 89 -6.34 -11.03 -3.42
CA ASN A 89 -6.91 -9.69 -3.38
C ASN A 89 -7.88 -9.56 -4.55
N GLU A 90 -9.15 -9.37 -4.25
CA GLU A 90 -10.19 -9.15 -5.26
C GLU A 90 -10.87 -7.82 -4.99
N ILE A 91 -11.02 -7.00 -6.03
CA ILE A 91 -11.75 -5.73 -5.91
C ILE A 91 -13.21 -6.04 -5.63
N GLY A 92 -13.73 -5.51 -4.52
CA GLY A 92 -15.15 -5.59 -4.18
C GLY A 92 -15.95 -4.60 -5.04
N LYS A 93 -16.34 -3.49 -4.41
CA LYS A 93 -16.89 -2.32 -5.07
C LYS A 93 -15.80 -1.41 -5.65
N SER A 94 -14.75 -1.11 -4.89
CA SER A 94 -13.67 -0.20 -5.28
C SER A 94 -12.34 -0.55 -4.64
N GLU A 95 -12.34 -1.16 -3.45
CA GLU A 95 -11.13 -1.54 -2.73
C GLU A 95 -10.89 -3.06 -2.75
N PRO A 96 -9.64 -3.52 -2.63
CA PRO A 96 -9.36 -4.94 -2.55
C PRO A 96 -9.84 -5.52 -1.22
N ILE A 97 -10.57 -6.63 -1.31
CA ILE A 97 -10.85 -7.54 -0.22
C ILE A 97 -9.70 -8.54 -0.17
N THR A 98 -8.97 -8.58 0.95
CA THR A 98 -7.89 -9.55 1.16
C THR A 98 -8.44 -10.74 1.92
N PHE A 99 -8.34 -11.94 1.35
CA PHE A 99 -8.81 -13.16 1.99
C PHE A 99 -7.93 -14.36 1.63
N MET A 100 -7.92 -15.33 2.54
CA MET A 100 -7.23 -16.59 2.36
C MET A 100 -8.22 -17.66 1.93
N VAL A 101 -7.87 -18.44 0.91
CA VAL A 101 -8.63 -19.62 0.49
C VAL A 101 -7.77 -20.84 0.73
N ALA A 102 -8.23 -21.77 1.58
CA ALA A 102 -7.59 -23.08 1.76
C ALA A 102 -8.28 -24.13 0.90
N VAL A 103 -7.49 -24.96 0.24
CA VAL A 103 -7.91 -26.00 -0.69
C VAL A 103 -7.22 -27.31 -0.33
N SER A 104 -7.97 -28.41 -0.28
CA SER A 104 -7.45 -29.73 0.03
C SER A 104 -6.66 -30.33 -1.15
N PRO A 105 -5.86 -31.38 -0.91
CA PRO A 105 -5.21 -32.14 -1.98
C PRO A 105 -6.19 -32.66 -3.04
N GLU A 106 -7.43 -32.94 -2.66
CA GLU A 106 -8.54 -33.36 -3.55
C GLU A 106 -9.24 -32.20 -4.25
N HIS A 107 -8.62 -31.02 -4.25
CA HIS A 107 -9.11 -29.79 -4.85
C HIS A 107 -10.48 -29.38 -4.32
N ARG A 108 -10.71 -29.53 -3.02
CA ARG A 108 -11.93 -29.05 -2.36
C ARG A 108 -11.61 -27.84 -1.50
N VAL A 109 -12.46 -26.82 -1.51
CA VAL A 109 -12.32 -25.71 -0.55
C VAL A 109 -12.47 -26.26 0.88
N ILE A 110 -11.43 -26.09 1.69
CA ILE A 110 -11.44 -26.43 3.13
C ILE A 110 -12.22 -25.34 3.87
N ASP A 111 -11.77 -24.10 3.72
CA ASP A 111 -12.41 -22.91 4.27
C ASP A 111 -11.88 -21.64 3.61
N ILE A 112 -12.52 -20.51 3.92
CA ILE A 112 -12.15 -19.17 3.48
C ILE A 112 -12.11 -18.26 4.70
N LEU A 113 -11.09 -17.40 4.80
CA LEU A 113 -10.99 -16.40 5.86
C LEU A 113 -10.76 -15.02 5.27
N VAL A 114 -11.68 -14.09 5.52
CA VAL A 114 -11.49 -12.67 5.17
C VAL A 114 -10.51 -12.06 6.17
N MET A 115 -9.39 -11.53 5.66
CA MET A 115 -8.28 -11.03 6.47
C MET A 115 -8.34 -9.51 6.61
N VAL A 116 -8.58 -8.79 5.51
CA VAL A 116 -8.67 -7.33 5.50
C VAL A 116 -9.80 -6.91 4.58
N PHE A 117 -10.64 -6.00 5.07
CA PHE A 117 -11.75 -5.42 4.32
C PHE A 117 -11.68 -3.89 4.39
N ARG A 118 -11.70 -3.22 3.25
CA ARG A 118 -11.36 -1.79 3.12
C ARG A 118 -12.54 -0.94 2.66
N GLU A 119 -13.73 -1.52 2.53
CA GLU A 119 -14.94 -0.82 2.06
C GLU A 119 -15.88 -0.48 3.21
N ASN A 120 -16.72 0.54 2.98
CA ASN A 120 -17.66 1.05 3.98
C ASN A 120 -18.89 0.16 4.19
N ARG A 121 -19.15 -0.76 3.27
CA ARG A 121 -20.28 -1.70 3.30
C ARG A 121 -19.86 -3.01 2.65
N GLY A 122 -20.44 -4.11 3.10
CA GLY A 122 -20.18 -5.43 2.54
C GLY A 122 -19.18 -6.27 3.31
N SER A 123 -18.66 -5.79 4.45
CA SER A 123 -17.78 -6.56 5.34
C SER A 123 -18.44 -7.83 5.88
N GLU A 124 -19.77 -7.89 5.83
CA GLU A 124 -20.61 -9.00 6.25
C GLU A 124 -20.36 -10.28 5.43
N VAL A 125 -19.70 -10.18 4.27
CA VAL A 125 -19.20 -11.35 3.53
C VAL A 125 -18.17 -12.15 4.34
N ARG A 126 -17.64 -11.63 5.44
CA ARG A 126 -16.81 -12.39 6.39
C ARG A 126 -17.60 -13.36 7.27
N GLU A 127 -18.92 -13.21 7.34
CA GLU A 127 -19.74 -14.00 8.25
C GLU A 127 -19.74 -15.47 7.83
N THR A 128 -19.63 -16.37 8.82
CA THR A 128 -19.58 -17.83 8.62
C THR A 128 -20.74 -18.34 7.77
N ARG A 129 -21.94 -17.74 7.90
CA ARG A 129 -23.12 -18.15 7.12
C ARG A 129 -22.95 -17.97 5.62
N PHE A 130 -22.18 -16.95 5.19
CA PHE A 130 -21.88 -16.69 3.79
C PHE A 130 -20.72 -17.58 3.32
N LEU A 131 -19.60 -17.59 4.05
CA LEU A 131 -18.38 -18.30 3.67
C LEU A 131 -18.54 -19.84 3.64
N ARG A 132 -19.40 -20.41 4.51
CA ARG A 132 -19.66 -21.86 4.54
C ARG A 132 -20.22 -22.41 3.23
N GLN A 133 -20.82 -21.56 2.38
CA GLN A 133 -21.39 -21.97 1.09
C GLN A 133 -20.32 -22.43 0.09
N PHE A 134 -19.08 -21.99 0.28
CA PHE A 134 -17.96 -22.37 -0.56
C PHE A 134 -17.27 -23.66 -0.11
N LYS A 135 -17.48 -24.09 1.14
CA LYS A 135 -16.84 -25.28 1.70
C LYS A 135 -17.21 -26.52 0.89
N GLY A 136 -16.19 -27.29 0.51
CA GLY A 136 -16.33 -28.52 -0.28
C GLY A 136 -16.48 -28.33 -1.79
N LYS A 137 -16.64 -27.09 -2.28
CA LYS A 137 -16.71 -26.77 -3.73
C LYS A 137 -15.41 -27.16 -4.44
N ARG A 138 -15.54 -27.53 -5.71
CA ARG A 138 -14.50 -28.08 -6.59
C ARG A 138 -14.27 -27.24 -7.84
N PRO A 139 -13.12 -27.40 -8.53
CA PRO A 139 -12.90 -26.80 -9.83
C PRO A 139 -13.98 -27.25 -10.82
N GLY A 140 -14.70 -26.29 -11.40
CA GLY A 140 -15.81 -26.53 -12.33
C GLY A 140 -17.20 -26.41 -11.70
N ASP A 141 -17.31 -26.40 -10.37
CA ASP A 141 -18.58 -26.07 -9.72
C ASP A 141 -19.00 -24.64 -10.05
N ALA A 142 -20.30 -24.44 -10.24
CA ALA A 142 -20.85 -23.12 -10.43
C ALA A 142 -20.82 -22.35 -9.09
N LEU A 143 -20.34 -21.12 -9.16
CA LEU A 143 -20.14 -20.20 -8.03
C LEU A 143 -20.81 -18.84 -8.32
N ALA A 144 -21.89 -18.82 -9.10
CA ALA A 144 -22.56 -17.59 -9.46
C ALA A 144 -23.33 -17.02 -8.26
N VAL A 145 -23.06 -15.76 -7.92
CA VAL A 145 -23.79 -15.06 -6.84
C VAL A 145 -25.20 -14.72 -7.31
N ASN A 146 -26.20 -14.98 -6.46
CA ASN A 146 -27.64 -15.01 -6.79
C ASN A 146 -28.06 -16.19 -7.68
N GLY A 147 -27.20 -17.20 -7.83
CA GLY A 147 -27.54 -18.51 -8.38
C GLY A 147 -27.12 -19.60 -7.39
N ASP A 148 -25.86 -20.02 -7.48
CA ASP A 148 -25.28 -21.09 -6.64
C ASP A 148 -24.83 -20.61 -5.26
N ILE A 149 -24.53 -19.32 -5.13
CA ILE A 149 -24.11 -18.68 -3.89
C ILE A 149 -25.18 -17.66 -3.50
N VAL A 150 -25.80 -17.87 -2.34
CA VAL A 150 -26.73 -16.91 -1.75
C VAL A 150 -25.94 -15.66 -1.43
N ASN A 151 -26.36 -14.56 -2.04
CA ASN A 151 -25.78 -13.25 -1.87
C ASN A 151 -26.07 -12.69 -0.48
N TYR A 152 -25.20 -11.82 0.00
CA TYR A 152 -25.47 -11.02 1.18
C TYR A 152 -26.08 -9.68 0.77
N SER A 153 -27.28 -9.37 1.27
CA SER A 153 -28.01 -8.14 0.92
C SER A 153 -27.15 -6.90 1.19
N GLY A 154 -26.97 -6.05 0.17
CA GLY A 154 -26.12 -4.86 0.26
C GLY A 154 -24.62 -5.09 0.01
N ALA A 155 -24.19 -6.35 -0.20
CA ALA A 155 -22.79 -6.73 -0.43
C ALA A 155 -22.59 -7.52 -1.74
N THR A 156 -23.39 -7.25 -2.76
CA THR A 156 -23.40 -8.02 -4.02
C THR A 156 -22.04 -8.03 -4.74
N LEU A 157 -21.34 -6.89 -4.76
CA LEU A 157 -20.04 -6.78 -5.41
C LEU A 157 -18.96 -7.52 -4.62
N SER A 158 -18.93 -7.34 -3.30
CA SER A 158 -18.04 -8.06 -2.38
C SER A 158 -18.27 -9.58 -2.44
N SER A 159 -19.52 -10.01 -2.54
CA SER A 159 -19.88 -11.44 -2.68
C SER A 159 -19.37 -12.02 -3.99
N LYS A 160 -19.49 -11.26 -5.10
CA LYS A 160 -18.96 -11.65 -6.41
C LYS A 160 -17.44 -11.71 -6.42
N ALA A 161 -16.78 -10.76 -5.75
CA ALA A 161 -15.33 -10.72 -5.61
C ALA A 161 -14.81 -11.97 -4.88
N ILE A 162 -15.42 -12.35 -3.74
CA ILE A 162 -15.03 -13.58 -3.04
C ILE A 162 -15.28 -14.82 -3.91
N ALA A 163 -16.44 -14.93 -4.55
CA ALA A 163 -16.73 -16.06 -5.42
C ALA A 163 -15.74 -16.17 -6.60
N HIS A 164 -15.34 -15.04 -7.18
CA HIS A 164 -14.33 -14.96 -8.22
C HIS A 164 -12.95 -15.44 -7.71
N GLY A 165 -12.48 -14.93 -6.56
CA GLY A 165 -11.20 -15.37 -6.01
C GLY A 165 -11.18 -16.83 -5.57
N VAL A 166 -12.29 -17.39 -5.07
CA VAL A 166 -12.39 -18.83 -4.80
C VAL A 166 -12.25 -19.65 -6.08
N LYS A 167 -12.90 -19.22 -7.17
CA LYS A 167 -12.75 -19.86 -8.48
C LYS A 167 -11.30 -19.81 -8.96
N ARG A 168 -10.60 -18.68 -8.76
CA ARG A 168 -9.17 -18.52 -9.05
C ARG A 168 -8.31 -19.47 -8.22
N ALA A 169 -8.52 -19.52 -6.91
CA ALA A 169 -7.76 -20.39 -6.00
C ALA A 169 -7.88 -21.87 -6.41
N LEU A 170 -9.11 -22.33 -6.70
CA LEU A 170 -9.36 -23.70 -7.14
C LEU A 170 -8.68 -24.02 -8.48
N ALA A 171 -8.68 -23.07 -9.42
CA ALA A 171 -8.00 -23.24 -10.70
C ALA A 171 -6.47 -23.31 -10.53
N LEU A 172 -5.90 -22.42 -9.72
CA LEU A 172 -4.46 -22.36 -9.44
C LEU A 172 -3.98 -23.63 -8.73
N VAL A 173 -4.66 -24.07 -7.67
CA VAL A 173 -4.28 -25.28 -6.94
C VAL A 173 -4.40 -26.51 -7.82
N LYS A 174 -5.46 -26.62 -8.62
CA LYS A 174 -5.62 -27.75 -9.56
C LYS A 174 -4.49 -27.81 -10.59
N HIS A 175 -4.07 -26.66 -11.10
CA HIS A 175 -3.03 -26.55 -12.14
C HIS A 175 -1.64 -26.88 -11.59
N PHE A 176 -1.26 -26.26 -10.48
CA PHE A 176 0.09 -26.41 -9.93
C PHE A 176 0.27 -27.61 -9.00
N TYR A 177 -0.82 -28.15 -8.45
CA TYR A 177 -0.80 -29.33 -7.56
C TYR A 177 -1.81 -30.39 -8.04
N PRO A 178 -1.61 -31.01 -9.21
CA PRO A 178 -2.54 -31.99 -9.75
C PRO A 178 -2.64 -33.25 -8.88
N MET A 179 -3.84 -33.85 -8.83
CA MET A 179 -4.08 -35.12 -8.15
C MET A 179 -3.33 -36.26 -8.86
N THR A 180 -2.20 -36.70 -8.31
CA THR A 180 -1.55 -37.93 -8.76
C THR A 180 -2.37 -39.14 -8.31
N LYS A 181 -2.81 -39.98 -9.26
CA LYS A 181 -3.34 -41.31 -8.93
C LYS A 181 -2.21 -42.18 -8.36
N THR A 182 -2.33 -42.52 -7.08
CA THR A 182 -1.73 -43.67 -6.38
C THR A 182 -0.24 -43.98 -6.62
N SER A 183 0.56 -43.82 -5.57
CA SER A 183 1.82 -44.54 -5.30
C SER A 183 2.87 -44.57 -6.42
N GLN A 184 3.76 -43.59 -6.42
CA GLN A 184 5.18 -43.91 -6.57
C GLN A 184 5.93 -43.35 -5.37
N ALA A 185 6.61 -44.26 -4.68
CA ALA A 185 7.63 -43.92 -3.72
C ALA A 185 8.57 -42.90 -4.35
N VAL A 186 8.82 -41.80 -3.63
CA VAL A 186 9.98 -40.96 -3.90
C VAL A 186 11.20 -41.86 -3.72
N GLN A 187 11.80 -42.31 -4.82
CA GLN A 187 13.12 -42.91 -4.75
C GLN A 187 14.09 -41.83 -4.24
N PRO A 188 15.01 -42.15 -3.33
CA PRO A 188 16.06 -41.22 -2.97
C PRO A 188 16.89 -41.00 -4.23
N ALA A 189 16.78 -39.81 -4.81
CA ALA A 189 17.67 -39.39 -5.86
C ALA A 189 19.10 -39.47 -5.31
N PHE A 190 19.93 -40.24 -6.01
CA PHE A 190 21.36 -40.34 -5.77
C PHE A 190 21.91 -38.91 -5.62
N MET A 191 22.35 -38.59 -4.42
CA MET A 191 23.04 -37.34 -4.11
C MET A 191 24.43 -37.45 -4.74
N LEU A 192 24.53 -37.03 -6.00
CA LEU A 192 25.83 -36.64 -6.54
C LEU A 192 26.35 -35.47 -5.68
N PRO A 193 27.65 -35.42 -5.35
CA PRO A 193 28.19 -34.27 -4.65
C PRO A 193 27.88 -33.04 -5.49
N ALA A 194 27.15 -32.09 -4.89
CA ALA A 194 26.78 -30.85 -5.52
C ALA A 194 28.07 -30.15 -5.99
N SER A 195 28.33 -30.18 -7.29
CA SER A 195 29.09 -29.10 -7.92
C SER A 195 28.41 -27.80 -7.52
N PRO A 196 29.16 -26.75 -7.13
CA PRO A 196 28.56 -25.47 -6.79
C PRO A 196 27.88 -24.94 -8.05
N VAL A 197 26.57 -25.16 -8.17
CA VAL A 197 25.75 -24.46 -9.14
C VAL A 197 25.81 -23.01 -8.70
N LEU A 198 26.63 -22.23 -9.39
CA LEU A 198 26.58 -20.77 -9.32
C LEU A 198 25.14 -20.39 -9.63
N ALA A 199 24.42 -19.97 -8.59
CA ALA A 199 23.02 -19.61 -8.71
C ALA A 199 22.87 -18.51 -9.79
N ALA A 200 21.99 -18.78 -10.75
CA ALA A 200 21.79 -17.88 -11.88
C ALA A 200 21.20 -16.54 -11.38
N PRO A 201 21.68 -15.39 -11.88
CA PRO A 201 21.11 -14.09 -11.54
C PRO A 201 19.61 -14.04 -11.87
N GLY A 202 18.80 -13.55 -10.93
CA GLY A 202 17.36 -13.44 -11.07
C GLY A 202 16.79 -12.27 -10.29
N VAL A 203 15.66 -11.75 -10.77
CA VAL A 203 14.86 -10.75 -10.04
C VAL A 203 13.89 -11.49 -9.13
N TYR A 204 14.13 -11.39 -7.83
CA TYR A 204 13.25 -11.90 -6.78
C TYR A 204 12.30 -10.79 -6.33
N ARG A 205 11.07 -11.19 -5.97
CA ARG A 205 10.01 -10.26 -5.60
C ARG A 205 9.27 -10.81 -4.40
N GLN A 206 9.03 -9.96 -3.40
CA GLN A 206 8.10 -10.27 -2.32
C GLN A 206 7.17 -9.10 -2.08
N VAL A 207 5.96 -9.40 -1.62
CA VAL A 207 4.94 -8.40 -1.28
C VAL A 207 4.39 -8.71 0.11
N ARG A 208 4.23 -7.68 0.94
CA ARG A 208 3.57 -7.75 2.25
C ARG A 208 2.65 -6.56 2.44
N TYR A 209 1.62 -6.71 3.27
CA TYR A 209 0.78 -5.57 3.67
C TYR A 209 1.36 -4.90 4.92
N LEU A 210 1.81 -3.66 4.78
CA LEU A 210 2.40 -2.83 5.86
C LEU A 210 2.09 -1.36 5.57
N MET A 211 2.08 -0.51 6.59
CA MET A 211 1.78 0.93 6.51
C MET A 211 0.45 1.22 5.78
N GLY A 212 -0.55 0.35 5.98
CA GLY A 212 -1.85 0.47 5.33
C GLY A 212 -1.86 0.24 3.82
N THR A 213 -0.80 -0.35 3.24
CA THR A 213 -0.70 -0.57 1.79
C THR A 213 0.08 -1.83 1.41
N LEU A 214 0.06 -2.19 0.11
CA LEU A 214 0.91 -3.25 -0.42
C LEU A 214 2.34 -2.72 -0.56
N CYS A 215 3.24 -3.35 0.18
CA CYS A 215 4.65 -3.07 0.19
C CYS A 215 5.35 -4.16 -0.62
N GLU A 216 6.00 -3.78 -1.70
CA GLU A 216 6.71 -4.67 -2.58
C GLU A 216 8.21 -4.39 -2.50
N VAL A 217 9.01 -5.45 -2.41
CA VAL A 217 10.46 -5.37 -2.50
C VAL A 217 10.89 -6.27 -3.65
N ARG A 218 11.63 -5.71 -4.61
CA ARG A 218 12.31 -6.44 -5.67
C ARG A 218 13.81 -6.35 -5.48
N VAL A 219 14.51 -7.45 -5.71
CA VAL A 219 15.97 -7.51 -5.66
C VAL A 219 16.47 -8.33 -6.84
N ASP A 220 17.47 -7.83 -7.54
CA ASP A 220 18.17 -8.52 -8.62
C ASP A 220 19.53 -8.97 -8.07
N CYS A 221 19.66 -10.27 -7.81
CA CYS A 221 20.87 -10.85 -7.25
C CYS A 221 21.03 -12.31 -7.67
N ARG A 222 22.19 -12.91 -7.36
CA ARG A 222 22.49 -14.29 -7.77
C ARG A 222 21.86 -15.35 -6.87
N SER A 223 21.54 -15.04 -5.62
CA SER A 223 21.14 -16.06 -4.63
C SER A 223 19.74 -15.78 -4.08
N SER A 224 18.82 -16.72 -4.31
CA SER A 224 17.45 -16.68 -3.76
C SER A 224 17.43 -16.63 -2.22
N ALA A 225 18.32 -17.38 -1.56
CA ALA A 225 18.44 -17.34 -0.10
C ALA A 225 18.89 -15.96 0.38
N HIS A 226 19.87 -15.35 -0.29
CA HIS A 226 20.33 -14.01 0.03
C HIS A 226 19.22 -12.96 -0.19
N ALA A 227 18.53 -13.05 -1.33
CA ALA A 227 17.37 -12.21 -1.63
C ALA A 227 16.30 -12.29 -0.53
N THR A 228 15.97 -13.50 -0.07
CA THR A 228 14.93 -13.73 0.93
C THR A 228 15.26 -13.09 2.26
N VAL A 229 16.51 -13.19 2.70
CA VAL A 229 16.97 -12.57 3.96
C VAL A 229 16.97 -11.04 3.83
N ALA A 230 17.52 -10.49 2.75
CA ALA A 230 17.57 -9.06 2.51
C ALA A 230 16.16 -8.44 2.42
N MET A 231 15.25 -9.06 1.66
CA MET A 231 13.84 -8.62 1.57
C MET A 231 13.14 -8.71 2.93
N SER A 232 13.37 -9.79 3.69
CA SER A 232 12.78 -9.95 5.03
C SER A 232 13.27 -8.88 6.01
N ALA A 233 14.56 -8.53 5.98
CA ALA A 233 15.12 -7.44 6.78
C ALA A 233 14.51 -6.09 6.40
N SER A 234 14.32 -5.82 5.10
CA SER A 234 13.65 -4.61 4.60
C SER A 234 12.20 -4.52 5.11
N PHE A 235 11.43 -5.60 5.06
CA PHE A 235 10.07 -5.62 5.61
C PHE A 235 10.02 -5.42 7.13
N SER A 236 11.00 -5.98 7.86
CA SER A 236 11.11 -5.75 9.30
C SER A 236 11.36 -4.28 9.64
N GLU A 237 12.19 -3.58 8.87
CA GLU A 237 12.40 -2.14 9.03
C GLU A 237 11.12 -1.34 8.72
N ILE A 238 10.40 -1.68 7.66
CA ILE A 238 9.11 -1.04 7.34
C ILE A 238 8.11 -1.23 8.48
N ARG A 239 8.01 -2.46 9.03
CA ARG A 239 7.12 -2.76 10.16
C ARG A 239 7.53 -2.00 11.43
N ARG A 240 8.83 -1.85 11.69
CA ARG A 240 9.32 -1.05 12.82
C ARG A 240 8.91 0.42 12.68
N LEU A 241 9.04 0.98 11.47
CA LEU A 241 8.65 2.37 11.18
C LEU A 241 7.13 2.58 11.21
N GLU A 242 6.33 1.57 10.85
CA GLU A 242 4.87 1.59 11.03
C GLU A 242 4.49 1.79 12.51
N LYS A 243 5.20 1.11 13.43
CA LYS A 243 5.00 1.28 14.89
C LYS A 243 5.40 2.66 15.41
N ILE A 244 6.18 3.43 14.65
CA ILE A 244 6.54 4.80 14.99
C ILE A 244 5.51 5.79 14.41
N PHE A 245 5.17 5.66 13.12
CA PHE A 245 4.46 6.70 12.36
C PHE A 245 2.97 6.43 12.09
N SER A 246 2.41 5.29 12.52
CA SER A 246 1.00 5.02 12.30
C SER A 246 0.10 5.93 13.13
N ALA A 247 -0.74 6.74 12.48
CA ALA A 247 -1.77 7.55 13.13
C ALA A 247 -3.02 6.73 13.56
N TYR A 248 -3.07 5.45 13.17
CA TYR A 248 -4.21 4.56 13.38
C TYR A 248 -3.95 3.51 14.47
N ASP A 249 -2.69 3.24 14.78
CA ASP A 249 -2.31 2.34 15.87
C ASP A 249 -2.23 3.14 17.18
N PRO A 250 -3.11 2.91 18.18
CA PRO A 250 -3.06 3.64 19.45
C PRO A 250 -1.78 3.39 20.25
N SER A 251 -1.06 2.31 19.95
CA SER A 251 0.22 1.95 20.57
C SER A 251 1.44 2.56 19.87
N SER A 252 1.25 3.29 18.77
CA SER A 252 2.37 3.90 18.05
C SER A 252 2.99 5.08 18.80
N GLU A 253 4.26 5.35 18.52
CA GLU A 253 4.95 6.52 19.05
C GLU A 253 4.22 7.82 18.66
N LEU A 254 3.78 7.95 17.41
CA LEU A 254 2.98 9.09 16.93
C LEU A 254 1.69 9.28 17.72
N SER A 255 0.93 8.21 17.97
CA SER A 255 -0.32 8.28 18.73
C SER A 255 -0.07 8.69 20.19
N TYR A 256 1.07 8.27 20.77
CA TYR A 256 1.49 8.72 22.09
C TYR A 256 1.87 10.22 22.10
N VAL A 257 2.69 10.67 21.14
CA VAL A 257 3.05 12.09 20.99
C VAL A 257 1.79 12.95 20.81
N ASN A 258 0.84 12.53 19.96
CA ASN A 258 -0.40 13.27 19.72
C ASN A 258 -1.27 13.44 20.96
N ARG A 259 -1.22 12.49 21.90
CA ARG A 259 -1.95 12.58 23.16
C ARG A 259 -1.25 13.44 24.21
N GLU A 260 0.07 13.31 24.32
CA GLU A 260 0.80 13.80 25.50
C GLU A 260 1.60 15.08 25.26
N ALA A 261 2.01 15.37 24.01
CA ALA A 261 2.96 16.44 23.72
C ALA A 261 2.44 17.85 24.02
N PHE A 262 1.13 18.05 24.14
CA PHE A 262 0.56 19.31 24.63
C PHE A 262 0.74 19.47 26.15
N ASN A 263 0.59 18.38 26.91
CA ASN A 263 0.64 18.38 28.37
C ASN A 263 2.09 18.52 28.88
N ALA A 264 3.04 17.80 28.27
CA ALA A 264 4.44 17.80 28.65
C ALA A 264 5.36 17.51 27.44
N PRO A 265 6.65 17.90 27.47
CA PRO A 265 7.63 17.44 26.50
C PRO A 265 7.72 15.91 26.47
N VAL A 266 7.61 15.32 25.28
CA VAL A 266 7.65 13.86 25.07
C VAL A 266 8.99 13.45 24.46
N PRO A 267 9.77 12.55 25.08
CA PRO A 267 10.97 12.01 24.46
C PRO A 267 10.61 11.14 23.25
N VAL A 268 11.38 11.25 22.18
CA VAL A 268 11.10 10.58 20.90
C VAL A 268 12.32 9.82 20.37
N SER A 269 12.06 8.81 19.54
CA SER A 269 13.07 8.02 18.84
C SER A 269 13.82 8.84 17.78
N ASP A 270 14.99 8.35 17.38
CA ASP A 270 15.83 9.04 16.39
C ASP A 270 15.13 9.19 15.03
N ASP A 271 14.35 8.19 14.60
CA ASP A 271 13.60 8.28 13.35
C ASP A 271 12.47 9.31 13.45
N PHE A 272 11.71 9.31 14.56
CA PHE A 272 10.66 10.29 14.80
C PHE A 272 11.22 11.72 14.83
N TRP A 273 12.32 11.92 15.57
CA TRP A 273 13.05 13.18 15.64
C TRP A 273 13.51 13.65 14.25
N ALA A 274 14.17 12.77 13.50
CA ALA A 274 14.73 13.09 12.18
C ALA A 274 13.64 13.47 11.16
N LEU A 275 12.53 12.72 11.13
CA LEU A 275 11.44 13.00 10.20
C LEU A 275 10.65 14.24 10.62
N THR A 276 10.44 14.46 11.93
CA THR A 276 9.81 15.69 12.46
C THR A 276 10.61 16.93 12.08
N ARG A 277 11.93 16.90 12.30
CA ARG A 277 12.83 18.01 11.93
C ARG A 277 12.77 18.29 10.43
N SER A 278 12.75 17.25 9.61
CA SER A 278 12.62 17.38 8.16
C SER A 278 11.26 17.96 7.77
N ALA A 279 10.18 17.50 8.39
CA ALA A 279 8.83 17.98 8.16
C ALA A 279 8.67 19.46 8.50
N ILE A 280 9.21 19.93 9.63
CA ILE A 280 9.20 21.37 9.98
C ILE A 280 9.96 22.18 8.93
N ARG A 281 11.12 21.70 8.47
CA ARG A 281 11.89 22.37 7.41
C ARG A 281 11.09 22.46 6.11
N TYR A 282 10.43 21.38 5.70
CA TYR A 282 9.64 21.35 4.47
C TYR A 282 8.36 22.18 4.58
N ALA A 283 7.70 22.19 5.74
CA ALA A 283 6.56 23.08 5.98
C ALA A 283 6.98 24.55 5.80
N ARG A 284 8.12 24.97 6.36
CA ARG A 284 8.65 26.33 6.13
C ARG A 284 8.98 26.59 4.66
N ALA A 285 9.66 25.66 4.00
CA ALA A 285 10.07 25.81 2.60
C ALA A 285 8.89 25.84 1.61
N THR A 286 7.74 25.29 2.01
CA THR A 286 6.52 25.24 1.19
C THR A 286 5.45 26.24 1.66
N ASP A 287 5.82 27.18 2.54
CA ASP A 287 4.91 28.15 3.16
C ASP A 287 3.66 27.51 3.77
N GLY A 288 3.88 26.39 4.48
CA GLY A 288 2.85 25.60 5.14
C GLY A 288 2.06 24.68 4.22
N ALA A 289 2.28 24.65 2.90
CA ALA A 289 1.50 23.81 1.99
C ALA A 289 1.66 22.31 2.31
N VAL A 290 2.86 21.87 2.69
CA VAL A 290 3.10 20.50 3.16
C VAL A 290 3.45 20.54 4.65
N ASP A 291 2.45 20.36 5.50
CA ASP A 291 2.59 20.41 6.95
C ASP A 291 2.08 19.10 7.60
N VAL A 292 2.91 18.49 8.44
CA VAL A 292 2.55 17.25 9.16
C VAL A 292 1.57 17.49 10.29
N THR A 293 1.27 18.73 10.66
CA THR A 293 0.31 19.06 11.73
C THR A 293 -1.15 19.04 11.25
N VAL A 294 -1.38 18.58 10.01
CA VAL A 294 -2.69 18.47 9.35
C VAL A 294 -3.62 17.41 9.96
N GLY A 295 -3.16 16.64 10.95
CA GLY A 295 -3.93 15.57 11.59
C GLY A 295 -5.37 15.93 11.98
N PRO A 296 -5.64 17.11 12.59
CA PRO A 296 -6.99 17.53 12.93
C PRO A 296 -7.90 17.72 11.70
N LEU A 297 -7.37 18.21 10.57
CA LEU A 297 -8.13 18.31 9.31
C LEU A 297 -8.41 16.93 8.71
N VAL A 298 -7.41 16.04 8.69
CA VAL A 298 -7.57 14.66 8.17
C VAL A 298 -8.63 13.89 8.96
N ARG A 299 -8.74 14.14 10.27
CA ARG A 299 -9.77 13.56 11.14
C ARG A 299 -11.12 14.29 11.10
N GLY A 300 -11.24 15.38 10.33
CA GLY A 300 -12.48 16.16 10.23
C GLY A 300 -12.89 16.86 11.53
N ARG A 301 -11.92 17.33 12.33
CA ARG A 301 -12.21 18.05 13.58
C ARG A 301 -12.70 19.47 13.32
N GLU A 302 -13.65 19.92 14.14
CA GLU A 302 -14.09 21.32 14.15
C GLU A 302 -12.96 22.27 14.51
N ALA A 303 -12.94 23.47 13.90
CA ALA A 303 -11.91 24.49 14.11
C ALA A 303 -10.45 24.01 13.93
N ALA A 304 -10.23 22.91 13.18
CA ALA A 304 -8.92 22.27 12.98
C ALA A 304 -7.80 23.25 12.61
N LEU A 305 -8.09 24.24 11.76
CA LEU A 305 -7.11 25.22 11.28
C LEU A 305 -6.37 25.98 12.40
N GLN A 306 -7.04 26.24 13.52
CA GLN A 306 -6.42 26.96 14.65
C GLN A 306 -5.29 26.15 15.30
N SER A 307 -5.32 24.83 15.16
CA SER A 307 -4.33 23.90 15.72
C SER A 307 -3.21 23.51 14.74
N ILE A 308 -3.33 23.90 13.47
CA ILE A 308 -2.37 23.57 12.40
C ILE A 308 -1.23 24.60 12.34
N GLY A 309 -0.03 24.12 12.06
CA GLY A 309 1.17 24.90 11.80
C GLY A 309 2.40 24.34 12.51
N SER A 310 3.41 23.94 11.75
CA SER A 310 4.69 23.40 12.25
C SER A 310 5.45 24.34 13.19
N GLY A 311 5.19 25.65 13.15
CA GLY A 311 5.71 26.62 14.12
C GLY A 311 5.21 26.42 15.56
N LYS A 312 4.17 25.60 15.76
CA LYS A 312 3.61 25.23 17.07
C LYS A 312 4.24 23.97 17.66
N ILE A 313 5.22 23.39 16.97
CA ILE A 313 6.05 22.29 17.46
C ILE A 313 7.32 22.87 18.07
N SER A 314 7.55 22.63 19.35
CA SER A 314 8.82 22.89 20.02
C SER A 314 9.63 21.59 20.10
N MET A 315 10.89 21.67 19.69
CA MET A 315 11.84 20.55 19.71
C MET A 315 13.04 20.93 20.57
N ASP A 316 13.37 20.12 21.58
CA ASP A 316 14.58 20.27 22.40
C ASP A 316 15.65 19.26 21.93
N PRO A 317 16.73 19.70 21.27
CA PRO A 317 17.76 18.81 20.76
C PRO A 317 18.59 18.13 21.84
N ALA A 318 18.76 18.75 23.02
CA ALA A 318 19.55 18.19 24.11
C ALA A 318 18.78 17.06 24.79
N ALA A 319 17.49 17.28 25.07
CA ALA A 319 16.62 16.28 25.67
C ALA A 319 16.00 15.29 24.67
N ARG A 320 16.06 15.58 23.36
CA ARG A 320 15.35 14.86 22.27
C ARG A 320 13.85 14.73 22.55
N THR A 321 13.23 15.84 22.91
CA THR A 321 11.80 15.89 23.20
C THR A 321 11.03 16.77 22.22
N VAL A 322 9.79 16.37 21.93
CA VAL A 322 8.81 17.14 21.15
C VAL A 322 7.70 17.63 22.08
N ARG A 323 7.26 18.89 21.91
CA ARG A 323 6.15 19.49 22.63
C ARG A 323 5.26 20.30 21.68
N PHE A 324 3.94 20.24 21.90
CA PHE A 324 2.97 21.10 21.22
C PHE A 324 2.68 22.34 22.06
N THR A 325 2.63 23.50 21.42
CA THR A 325 2.32 24.77 22.08
C THR A 325 0.84 25.15 22.00
N THR A 326 0.01 24.33 21.35
CA THR A 326 -1.41 24.62 21.09
C THR A 326 -2.26 23.37 21.35
N ALA A 327 -3.38 23.55 22.06
CA ALA A 327 -4.31 22.46 22.36
C ALA A 327 -4.98 21.94 21.07
N GLY A 328 -5.28 20.65 21.03
CA GLY A 328 -5.96 20.01 19.90
C GLY A 328 -5.08 19.74 18.67
N MET A 329 -3.81 20.15 18.71
CA MET A 329 -2.81 19.87 17.68
C MET A 329 -2.52 18.37 17.58
N GLU A 330 -2.47 17.85 16.34
CA GLU A 330 -2.08 16.48 16.06
C GLU A 330 -1.16 16.43 14.84
N MET A 331 -0.15 15.57 14.90
CA MET A 331 0.72 15.25 13.79
C MET A 331 0.20 14.04 13.01
N ASP A 332 0.38 14.07 11.70
CA ASP A 332 0.10 13.01 10.74
C ASP A 332 1.23 12.99 9.70
N PHE A 333 1.94 11.87 9.64
CA PHE A 333 3.04 11.64 8.71
C PHE A 333 2.63 10.87 7.46
N GLY A 334 1.35 10.62 7.21
CA GLY A 334 0.87 9.84 6.06
C GLY A 334 1.36 10.36 4.72
N GLY A 335 1.64 11.66 4.62
CA GLY A 335 2.23 12.29 3.44
C GLY A 335 3.75 12.24 3.33
N LEU A 336 4.50 11.65 4.27
CA LEU A 336 5.97 11.57 4.27
C LEU A 336 6.52 10.20 4.68
N ALA A 337 5.79 9.46 5.52
CA ALA A 337 6.26 8.25 6.18
C ALA A 337 6.57 7.12 5.20
N LYS A 338 5.81 6.98 4.12
CA LYS A 338 6.05 5.96 3.09
C LYS A 338 7.38 6.22 2.39
N GLY A 339 7.62 7.41 1.84
CA GLY A 339 8.92 7.78 1.27
C GLY A 339 10.08 7.55 2.25
N TYR A 340 9.92 7.93 3.52
CA TYR A 340 10.92 7.67 4.57
C TYR A 340 11.19 6.17 4.75
N ALA A 341 10.15 5.35 4.91
CA ALA A 341 10.27 3.91 5.10
C ALA A 341 10.86 3.19 3.89
N ALA A 342 10.48 3.58 2.67
CA ALA A 342 11.04 3.05 1.43
C ALA A 342 12.54 3.35 1.33
N ALA A 343 12.96 4.56 1.69
CA ALA A 343 14.37 4.93 1.71
C ALA A 343 15.16 4.15 2.79
N ARG A 344 14.59 3.97 3.99
CA ARG A 344 15.21 3.17 5.06
C ARG A 344 15.36 1.70 4.66
N ALA A 345 14.31 1.09 4.11
CA ALA A 345 14.34 -0.27 3.60
C ALA A 345 15.37 -0.44 2.46
N THR A 346 15.47 0.52 1.55
CA THR A 346 16.48 0.49 0.48
C THR A 346 17.91 0.57 1.03
N LYS A 347 18.14 1.33 2.10
CA LYS A 347 19.44 1.32 2.81
C LYS A 347 19.74 -0.04 3.44
N ILE A 348 18.74 -0.75 3.94
CA ILE A 348 18.91 -2.13 4.43
C ILE A 348 19.35 -3.04 3.29
N LEU A 349 18.72 -2.97 2.11
CA LEU A 349 19.16 -3.73 0.93
C LEU A 349 20.64 -3.46 0.59
N GLY A 350 21.08 -2.20 0.65
CA GLY A 350 22.49 -1.84 0.43
C GLY A 350 23.44 -2.43 1.47
N ARG A 351 23.03 -2.55 2.74
CA ARG A 351 23.82 -3.21 3.80
C ARG A 351 23.92 -4.72 3.61
N TRP A 352 22.94 -5.32 2.95
CA TRP A 352 22.98 -6.72 2.49
C TRP A 352 23.68 -6.85 1.12
N GLU A 353 24.42 -5.84 0.68
CA GLU A 353 25.19 -5.87 -0.57
C GLU A 353 24.31 -6.20 -1.80
N ILE A 354 23.02 -5.89 -1.76
CA ILE A 354 22.13 -6.02 -2.92
C ILE A 354 22.42 -4.84 -3.84
N PRO A 355 23.03 -5.07 -5.02
CA PRO A 355 23.46 -3.98 -5.88
C PRO A 355 22.28 -3.33 -6.61
N SER A 356 21.21 -4.08 -6.84
CA SER A 356 20.08 -3.70 -7.68
C SER A 356 18.77 -4.12 -7.01
N GLY A 357 18.05 -3.16 -6.43
CA GLY A 357 16.79 -3.40 -5.74
C GLY A 357 15.84 -2.21 -5.84
N LEU A 358 14.58 -2.49 -5.57
CA LEU A 358 13.49 -1.52 -5.60
C LEU A 358 12.52 -1.82 -4.44
N VAL A 359 12.18 -0.78 -3.69
CA VAL A 359 11.14 -0.83 -2.67
C VAL A 359 9.97 0.04 -3.14
N ASN A 360 8.78 -0.52 -3.21
CA ASN A 360 7.55 0.16 -3.60
C ASN A 360 6.52 0.06 -2.47
N LEU A 361 6.08 1.20 -1.94
CA LEU A 361 5.01 1.27 -0.97
C LEU A 361 3.76 1.87 -1.63
N GLY A 362 2.81 0.99 -1.96
CA GLY A 362 1.48 1.37 -2.43
C GLY A 362 1.42 2.04 -3.79
N GLY A 363 2.47 1.94 -4.60
CA GLY A 363 2.58 2.64 -5.89
C GLY A 363 2.83 4.15 -5.78
N SER A 364 2.72 4.73 -4.58
CA SER A 364 2.95 6.16 -4.33
C SER A 364 4.40 6.48 -3.99
N SER A 365 5.18 5.51 -3.52
CA SER A 365 6.52 5.77 -2.98
C SER A 365 7.46 4.64 -3.39
N ILE A 366 8.24 4.87 -4.44
CA ILE A 366 9.15 3.88 -5.02
C ILE A 366 10.57 4.38 -4.88
N VAL A 367 11.48 3.56 -4.35
CA VAL A 367 12.89 3.93 -4.15
C VAL A 367 13.79 2.82 -4.68
N THR A 368 14.81 3.18 -5.44
CA THR A 368 15.79 2.24 -6.01
C THR A 368 17.10 2.29 -5.24
N THR A 369 17.82 1.16 -5.20
CA THR A 369 19.18 1.12 -4.67
C THR A 369 20.11 2.02 -5.49
N PRO A 370 21.19 2.58 -4.90
CA PRO A 370 22.14 3.45 -5.61
C PRO A 370 22.87 2.81 -6.81
N GLY A 371 22.89 1.48 -6.89
CA GLY A 371 23.49 0.73 -8.00
C GLY A 371 22.48 -0.06 -8.82
N GLY A 372 23.00 -0.76 -9.82
CA GLY A 372 22.24 -1.78 -10.54
C GLY A 372 21.52 -1.25 -11.79
N ARG A 373 20.38 -1.88 -12.09
CA ARG A 373 19.62 -1.61 -13.31
C ARG A 373 18.63 -0.46 -13.15
N ASN A 374 18.20 0.09 -14.28
CA ASN A 374 17.01 0.93 -14.33
C ASN A 374 15.75 0.08 -14.12
N TRP A 375 14.79 0.64 -13.38
CA TRP A 375 13.48 0.03 -13.16
C TRP A 375 12.40 0.78 -13.92
N LEU A 376 11.47 0.05 -14.53
CA LEU A 376 10.30 0.65 -15.17
C LEU A 376 9.18 0.79 -14.13
N VAL A 377 8.72 2.02 -13.94
CA VAL A 377 7.68 2.39 -12.98
C VAL A 377 6.48 2.92 -13.74
N GLY A 378 5.36 2.19 -13.71
CA GLY A 378 4.10 2.65 -14.28
C GLY A 378 3.44 3.69 -13.38
N VAL A 379 3.03 4.82 -13.95
CA VAL A 379 2.22 5.84 -13.29
C VAL A 379 0.77 5.63 -13.70
N ALA A 380 -0.10 5.30 -12.74
CA ALA A 380 -1.50 5.04 -13.02
C ALA A 380 -2.23 6.32 -13.48
N ASP A 381 -3.15 6.19 -14.43
CA ASP A 381 -4.06 7.26 -14.83
C ASP A 381 -5.07 7.54 -13.68
N PRO A 382 -5.15 8.78 -13.15
CA PRO A 382 -6.08 9.13 -12.08
C PRO A 382 -7.56 8.99 -12.46
N SER A 383 -7.89 9.00 -13.76
CA SER A 383 -9.26 8.81 -14.27
C SER A 383 -9.54 7.36 -14.65
N SER A 384 -8.51 6.53 -14.80
CA SER A 384 -8.62 5.10 -15.11
C SER A 384 -7.47 4.33 -14.46
N PRO A 385 -7.54 4.03 -13.15
CA PRO A 385 -6.42 3.46 -12.40
C PRO A 385 -5.90 2.10 -12.91
N GLN A 386 -6.66 1.42 -13.78
CA GLN A 386 -6.25 0.20 -14.46
C GLN A 386 -5.33 0.43 -15.67
N GLN A 387 -5.13 1.69 -16.07
CA GLN A 387 -4.27 2.10 -17.19
C GLN A 387 -3.08 2.91 -16.67
N TYR A 388 -1.99 2.92 -17.45
CA TYR A 388 -0.83 3.76 -17.16
C TYR A 388 -0.88 5.04 -17.99
N ALA A 389 -0.87 6.19 -17.31
CA ALA A 389 -0.70 7.49 -17.94
C ALA A 389 0.75 7.70 -18.43
N ALA A 390 1.73 7.08 -17.76
CA ALA A 390 3.13 7.15 -18.16
C ALA A 390 3.94 5.94 -17.64
N ILE A 391 5.11 5.73 -18.24
CA ILE A 391 6.15 4.82 -17.72
C ILE A 391 7.39 5.66 -17.43
N VAL A 392 7.81 5.67 -16.17
CA VAL A 392 9.02 6.34 -15.69
C VAL A 392 10.17 5.33 -15.66
N VAL A 393 11.32 5.71 -16.20
CA VAL A 393 12.56 4.94 -16.07
C VAL A 393 13.28 5.41 -14.80
N ALA A 394 13.06 4.70 -13.69
CA ALA A 394 13.69 4.98 -12.41
C ALA A 394 15.16 4.52 -12.43
N GLN A 395 16.07 5.49 -12.41
CA GLN A 395 17.52 5.25 -12.39
C GLN A 395 17.97 4.76 -11.00
N PRO A 396 19.14 4.11 -10.88
CA PRO A 396 19.74 3.81 -9.59
C PRO A 396 19.84 5.04 -8.68
N GLY A 397 19.50 4.87 -7.41
CA GLY A 397 19.59 5.91 -6.38
C GLY A 397 18.52 7.00 -6.50
N THR A 398 17.39 6.70 -7.13
CA THR A 398 16.27 7.64 -7.28
C THR A 398 15.04 7.16 -6.51
N ALA A 399 14.18 8.12 -6.21
CA ALA A 399 12.87 7.93 -5.65
C ALA A 399 11.82 8.53 -6.60
N VAL A 400 10.77 7.76 -6.87
CA VAL A 400 9.58 8.18 -7.62
C VAL A 400 8.42 8.25 -6.63
N SER A 401 7.95 9.46 -6.37
CA SER A 401 6.83 9.74 -5.47
C SER A 401 5.63 10.21 -6.26
N CYS A 402 4.47 9.60 -6.06
CA CYS A 402 3.22 9.94 -6.73
C CYS A 402 2.17 10.30 -5.68
N SER A 403 1.72 11.55 -5.70
CA SER A 403 0.56 12.02 -4.96
C SER A 403 -0.62 12.12 -5.92
N GLY A 404 -1.81 11.66 -5.53
CA GLY A 404 -2.97 11.77 -6.40
C GLY A 404 -4.30 11.53 -5.71
N VAL A 405 -5.37 11.98 -6.36
CA VAL A 405 -6.76 11.86 -5.95
C VAL A 405 -7.46 10.92 -6.93
N TYR A 406 -7.30 9.62 -6.70
CA TYR A 406 -7.85 8.57 -7.57
C TYR A 406 -9.36 8.34 -7.38
N GLU A 407 -9.90 8.65 -6.19
CA GLU A 407 -11.33 8.49 -5.88
C GLU A 407 -11.89 9.68 -5.10
N ARG A 408 -11.47 9.84 -3.84
CA ARG A 408 -11.91 10.89 -2.90
C ARG A 408 -10.76 11.80 -2.51
N CYS A 409 -11.05 13.09 -2.39
CA CYS A 409 -10.08 14.09 -1.96
C CYS A 409 -9.76 13.89 -0.46
N HIS A 410 -8.62 13.24 -0.19
CA HIS A 410 -8.04 13.07 1.15
C HIS A 410 -6.84 14.02 1.35
N ILE A 411 -6.58 14.88 0.36
CA ILE A 411 -5.53 15.88 0.39
C ILE A 411 -6.23 17.23 0.62
N PHE A 412 -6.03 17.78 1.81
CA PHE A 412 -6.52 19.10 2.19
C PHE A 412 -5.37 20.08 2.16
N ASP A 413 -5.64 21.33 1.77
CA ASP A 413 -4.69 22.40 1.98
C ASP A 413 -4.71 22.80 3.46
N PRO A 414 -3.63 22.59 4.22
CA PRO A 414 -3.57 22.95 5.64
C PRO A 414 -3.71 24.45 5.90
N ARG A 415 -3.53 25.31 4.88
CA ARG A 415 -3.62 26.78 4.99
C ARG A 415 -5.06 27.27 4.92
N THR A 416 -5.91 26.59 4.16
CA THR A 416 -7.31 27.00 3.92
C THR A 416 -8.33 26.01 4.46
N GLY A 417 -7.94 24.76 4.71
CA GLY A 417 -8.81 23.66 5.11
C GLY A 417 -9.65 23.09 3.97
N LEU A 418 -9.47 23.61 2.75
CA LEU A 418 -10.24 23.19 1.59
C LEU A 418 -9.64 21.92 0.97
N PRO A 419 -10.49 21.04 0.40
CA PRO A 419 -10.01 19.93 -0.42
C PRO A 419 -9.32 20.44 -1.68
N LEU A 420 -8.42 19.63 -2.23
CA LEU A 420 -7.81 19.84 -3.54
C LEU A 420 -8.88 20.00 -4.65
N ASP A 421 -8.73 21.02 -5.49
CA ASP A 421 -9.59 21.34 -6.64
C ASP A 421 -8.77 21.63 -7.92
N GLY A 422 -7.58 21.02 -8.03
CA GLY A 422 -6.62 21.21 -9.14
C GLY A 422 -6.27 19.90 -9.86
N LEU A 423 -4.98 19.71 -10.17
CA LEU A 423 -4.48 18.45 -10.75
C LEU A 423 -4.93 17.23 -9.95
N ARG A 424 -5.20 16.11 -10.63
CA ARG A 424 -5.60 14.86 -9.96
C ARG A 424 -4.43 13.96 -9.62
N SER A 425 -3.26 14.15 -10.23
CA SER A 425 -2.04 13.43 -9.89
C SER A 425 -0.78 14.25 -10.15
N ALA A 426 0.25 14.02 -9.34
CA ALA A 426 1.57 14.62 -9.45
C ALA A 426 2.63 13.59 -9.11
N VAL A 427 3.65 13.49 -9.97
CA VAL A 427 4.79 12.60 -9.81
C VAL A 427 6.06 13.43 -9.67
N ALA A 428 6.85 13.15 -8.63
CA ALA A 428 8.16 13.75 -8.41
C ALA A 428 9.24 12.65 -8.41
N ILE A 429 10.28 12.87 -9.22
CA ILE A 429 11.45 11.99 -9.31
C ILE A 429 12.64 12.74 -8.71
N THR A 430 13.21 12.20 -7.64
CA THR A 430 14.25 12.87 -6.84
C THR A 430 15.29 11.88 -6.34
N LYS A 431 16.38 12.35 -5.71
CA LYS A 431 17.30 11.47 -4.97
C LYS A 431 16.82 11.17 -3.54
N SER A 432 15.95 12.00 -2.99
CA SER A 432 15.46 11.90 -1.62
C SER A 432 13.97 11.59 -1.61
N ALA A 433 13.61 10.39 -1.17
CA ALA A 433 12.21 9.94 -1.16
C ALA A 433 11.29 10.89 -0.37
N VAL A 434 11.76 11.42 0.76
CA VAL A 434 10.96 12.38 1.55
C VAL A 434 10.76 13.70 0.78
N LEU A 435 11.78 14.17 0.05
CA LEU A 435 11.63 15.35 -0.81
C LEU A 435 10.66 15.08 -1.96
N GLY A 436 10.70 13.89 -2.57
CA GLY A 436 9.73 13.49 -3.59
C GLY A 436 8.28 13.54 -3.09
N GLU A 437 8.03 13.05 -1.88
CA GLU A 437 6.71 13.13 -1.25
C GLU A 437 6.25 14.59 -1.08
N VAL A 438 7.14 15.46 -0.59
CA VAL A 438 6.87 16.90 -0.43
C VAL A 438 6.56 17.56 -1.76
N LEU A 439 7.41 17.37 -2.77
CA LEU A 439 7.27 18.06 -4.06
C LEU A 439 6.03 17.61 -4.82
N SER A 440 5.72 16.31 -4.81
CA SER A 440 4.50 15.80 -5.45
C SER A 440 3.23 16.39 -4.80
N LYS A 441 3.17 16.46 -3.47
CA LYS A 441 2.02 17.06 -2.77
C LYS A 441 1.95 18.58 -2.92
N GLN A 442 3.10 19.27 -2.86
CA GLN A 442 3.16 20.72 -3.09
C GLN A 442 2.62 21.07 -4.48
N LEU A 443 3.05 20.35 -5.52
CA LEU A 443 2.60 20.57 -6.90
C LEU A 443 1.07 20.43 -7.02
N LEU A 444 0.49 19.42 -6.39
CA LEU A 444 -0.97 19.28 -6.32
C LEU A 444 -1.61 20.50 -5.67
N LEU A 445 -1.25 20.80 -4.42
CA LEU A 445 -1.90 21.86 -3.64
C LEU A 445 -1.77 23.24 -4.29
N GLN A 446 -0.66 23.52 -4.96
CA GLN A 446 -0.46 24.80 -5.63
C GLN A 446 -1.25 24.90 -6.95
N SER A 447 -1.55 23.77 -7.61
CA SER A 447 -2.41 23.74 -8.79
C SER A 447 -3.87 24.14 -8.52
N THR A 448 -4.32 24.11 -7.26
CA THR A 448 -5.68 24.54 -6.87
C THR A 448 -5.89 26.06 -6.94
N TYR A 449 -4.83 26.87 -6.81
CA TYR A 449 -4.96 28.33 -6.71
C TYR A 449 -4.62 29.08 -7.99
N GLN A 450 -4.11 28.39 -9.02
CA GLN A 450 -3.80 29.00 -10.30
C GLN A 450 -4.64 28.38 -11.41
N GLN A 451 -5.28 29.23 -12.22
CA GLN A 451 -6.16 28.83 -13.33
C GLN A 451 -5.41 28.10 -14.47
N SER A 452 -4.08 28.11 -14.49
CA SER A 452 -3.31 27.31 -15.43
C SER A 452 -2.07 26.71 -14.76
N ALA A 453 -1.93 25.37 -14.86
CA ALA A 453 -0.72 24.67 -14.46
C ALA A 453 0.53 25.21 -15.19
N HIS A 454 0.34 25.80 -16.38
CA HIS A 454 1.38 26.34 -17.25
C HIS A 454 2.16 27.53 -16.66
N GLU A 455 1.52 28.43 -15.89
CA GLU A 455 2.24 29.56 -15.25
C GLU A 455 3.10 29.10 -14.07
N TYR A 456 2.64 28.11 -13.33
CA TYR A 456 3.37 27.51 -12.22
C TYR A 456 4.63 26.75 -12.68
N LEU A 457 4.53 26.03 -13.79
CA LEU A 457 5.66 25.31 -14.41
C LEU A 457 6.81 26.23 -14.82
N ARG A 458 6.55 27.52 -15.10
CA ARG A 458 7.58 28.53 -15.39
C ARG A 458 8.31 29.03 -14.13
N LEU A 459 7.62 29.14 -12.99
CA LEU A 459 8.22 29.58 -11.72
C LEU A 459 9.26 28.57 -11.19
N PHE A 460 9.04 27.26 -11.42
CA PHE A 460 10.00 26.20 -11.09
C PHE A 460 11.21 26.16 -12.04
N GLY A 461 11.13 26.80 -13.21
CA GLY A 461 12.22 26.87 -14.19
C GLY A 461 13.44 27.70 -13.75
N SER A 462 13.37 28.36 -12.58
CA SER A 462 14.51 29.08 -11.98
C SER A 462 15.49 28.18 -11.22
N LEU A 463 15.19 26.88 -11.07
CA LEU A 463 16.06 25.87 -10.46
C LEU A 463 16.33 24.79 -11.50
N GLU A 464 17.59 24.70 -11.95
CA GLU A 464 18.12 23.93 -13.08
C GLU A 464 17.29 22.70 -13.56
N HIS A 465 16.84 22.82 -14.82
CA HIS A 465 16.33 21.80 -15.75
C HIS A 465 15.38 20.71 -15.21
N PRO A 466 14.14 21.05 -14.83
CA PRO A 466 13.09 20.06 -14.72
C PRO A 466 12.61 19.64 -16.11
N THR A 467 12.67 18.33 -16.42
CA THR A 467 11.91 17.79 -17.56
C THR A 467 10.51 17.46 -17.06
N VAL A 468 9.54 18.27 -17.48
CA VAL A 468 8.13 18.05 -17.20
C VAL A 468 7.47 17.43 -18.42
N LEU A 469 6.99 16.19 -18.27
CA LEU A 469 6.22 15.51 -19.29
C LEU A 469 4.74 15.62 -18.90
N GLU A 470 4.04 16.61 -19.47
CA GLU A 470 2.57 16.60 -19.48
C GLU A 470 2.11 15.57 -20.51
N SER A 471 1.30 14.62 -20.08
CA SER A 471 0.52 13.79 -20.99
C SER A 471 -0.68 14.63 -21.43
N ASN A 472 -0.77 14.97 -22.73
CA ASN A 472 -1.92 15.67 -23.33
C ASN A 472 -3.28 14.95 -23.14
N PHE A 473 -3.29 13.80 -22.45
CA PHE A 473 -4.46 12.97 -22.19
C PHE A 473 -4.87 12.87 -20.71
N CYS A 474 -4.05 13.32 -19.75
CA CYS A 474 -4.32 13.10 -18.32
C CYS A 474 -3.89 14.31 -17.46
N GLU A 475 -4.70 14.69 -16.46
CA GLU A 475 -4.41 15.73 -15.43
C GLU A 475 -3.28 15.31 -14.46
N THR A 476 -2.15 14.83 -15.01
CA THR A 476 -0.99 14.30 -14.30
C THR A 476 0.26 15.07 -14.70
N ALA A 477 0.94 15.66 -13.71
CA ALA A 477 2.23 16.34 -13.93
C ALA A 477 3.39 15.46 -13.44
N ILE A 478 4.43 15.28 -14.26
CA ILE A 478 5.66 14.54 -13.89
C ILE A 478 6.81 15.52 -13.81
N PHE A 479 7.58 15.51 -12.72
CA PHE A 479 8.70 16.41 -12.47
C PHE A 479 9.95 15.66 -12.03
N THR A 480 11.13 16.17 -12.41
CA THR A 480 12.46 15.61 -12.09
C THR A 480 13.32 16.66 -11.39
N ARG A 481 14.04 16.29 -10.32
CA ARG A 481 15.04 17.16 -9.66
C ARG A 481 16.32 16.41 -9.32
N HIS A 482 17.44 16.94 -9.78
CA HIS A 482 18.75 16.29 -9.71
C HIS A 482 19.64 16.72 -8.52
N GLN A 483 19.29 17.79 -7.78
CA GLN A 483 20.07 18.30 -6.63
C GLN A 483 19.22 18.50 -5.36
N GLU A 484 19.80 18.14 -4.20
CA GLU A 484 19.30 18.49 -2.87
C GLU A 484 19.59 19.97 -2.59
N VAL A 485 18.63 20.70 -2.01
CA VAL A 485 18.93 21.98 -1.37
C VAL A 485 19.62 21.64 -0.05
N GLU A 486 20.94 21.58 -0.07
CA GLU A 486 21.73 21.77 1.14
C GLU A 486 21.60 23.24 1.55
N SER A 487 21.01 23.46 2.73
CA SER A 487 21.18 24.69 3.51
C SER A 487 21.95 24.33 4.77
#